data_AF-A0A975QJ62-F1
#
_entry.id   AF-A0A975QJ62-F1
#
_cell.length_a   1.000
_cell.length_b   1.000
_cell.length_c   1.000
_cell.angle_alpha   90.00
_cell.angle_beta   90.00
_cell.angle_gamma   90.00
#
_symmetry.space_group_name_H-M   'P 1'
#
loop_
_entity.id
_entity.type
_entity.pdbx_description
1 polymer ?
#
loop_
_entity_poly.entity_id
_entity_poly.type
_entity_poly.pdbx_seq_one_letter_code
_entity_poly.pdbx_strand_id
1 'polypeptide(L)'
;MDEMPCGYVAAVILHPGIWWGHGPRQVLGWFSEARRRGLRVLAPGSPWLGLLVAADTVIGDPGSMTAYAAGLGAAPLLAGGISDIAPGSTPELLHRIARHYQETVPIWRQIEEASARWGSEQALRVHSRLTSEPGRSARLLRQVMYQLMDLPEPGQPARLEPLRFPEFVTADSLRGLSAEGRVA
;
A
#
# COMPACT_ATOMS: atom_id res chain seq x y z
N MET A 1 9.86 15.73 7.62
CA MET A 1 8.52 16.35 7.61
C MET A 1 8.59 17.86 7.45
N ASP A 2 9.76 18.51 7.60
CA ASP A 2 9.90 19.97 7.39
C ASP A 2 9.62 20.42 5.95
N GLU A 3 9.69 19.51 4.98
CA GLU A 3 9.38 19.79 3.59
C GLU A 3 7.87 19.75 3.28
N MET A 4 7.03 19.26 4.19
CA MET A 4 5.57 19.22 3.99
C MET A 4 4.90 20.45 4.61
N PRO A 5 3.98 21.12 3.89
CA PRO A 5 3.14 22.16 4.48
C PRO A 5 2.35 21.63 5.68
N CYS A 6 1.87 22.55 6.54
CA CYS A 6 0.97 22.18 7.63
C CYS A 6 -0.31 21.53 7.09
N GLY A 7 -0.79 20.49 7.78
CA GLY A 7 -2.06 19.80 7.46
C GLY A 7 -1.92 18.44 6.77
N TYR A 8 -0.73 18.06 6.30
CA TYR A 8 -0.49 16.73 5.75
C TYR A 8 -0.32 15.68 6.86
N VAL A 9 -0.91 14.50 6.63
CA VAL A 9 -0.67 13.30 7.45
C VAL A 9 0.16 12.32 6.62
N ALA A 10 1.39 12.06 7.07
CA ALA A 10 2.27 11.08 6.44
C ALA A 10 2.20 9.74 7.17
N ALA A 11 1.97 8.67 6.42
CA ALA A 11 2.06 7.29 6.91
C ALA A 11 2.98 6.46 6.01
N VAL A 12 3.71 5.52 6.60
CA VAL A 12 4.53 4.55 5.86
C VAL A 12 4.05 3.13 6.12
N ILE A 13 3.92 2.38 5.03
CA ILE A 13 3.65 0.95 5.03
C ILE A 13 4.93 0.27 4.56
N LEU A 14 5.40 -0.72 5.31
CA LEU A 14 6.61 -1.47 5.00
C LEU A 14 6.24 -2.90 4.63
N HIS A 15 6.93 -3.44 3.63
CA HIS A 15 6.79 -4.86 3.28
C HIS A 15 7.13 -5.74 4.50
N PRO A 16 6.37 -6.81 4.79
CA PRO A 16 6.63 -7.69 5.95
C PRO A 16 8.08 -8.21 6.00
N GLY A 17 8.69 -8.43 4.84
CA GLY A 17 10.10 -8.84 4.73
C GLY A 17 11.10 -7.82 5.29
N ILE A 18 10.79 -6.51 5.29
CA ILE A 18 11.66 -5.48 5.89
C ILE A 18 11.69 -5.65 7.40
N TRP A 19 10.52 -5.86 8.02
CA TRP A 19 10.42 -6.12 9.46
C TRP A 19 11.15 -7.40 9.85
N TRP A 20 10.98 -8.47 9.08
CA TRP A 20 11.66 -9.74 9.32
C TRP A 20 13.18 -9.63 9.17
N GLY A 21 13.67 -8.97 8.12
CA GLY A 21 15.10 -8.90 7.82
C GLY A 21 15.91 -7.98 8.74
N HIS A 22 15.29 -6.93 9.29
CA HIS A 22 16.01 -5.91 10.08
C HIS A 22 15.56 -5.81 11.54
N GLY A 23 14.42 -6.42 11.89
CA GLY A 23 13.85 -6.34 13.21
C GLY A 23 13.24 -4.96 13.54
N PRO A 24 12.25 -4.89 14.44
CA PRO A 24 11.51 -3.65 14.68
C PRO A 24 12.34 -2.49 15.20
N ARG A 25 13.31 -2.75 16.09
CA ARG A 25 14.14 -1.68 16.69
C ARG A 25 14.97 -0.94 15.63
N GLN A 26 15.57 -1.67 14.70
CA GLN A 26 16.40 -1.08 13.64
C GLN A 26 15.54 -0.25 12.68
N VAL A 27 14.44 -0.82 12.20
CA VAL A 27 13.49 -0.13 11.32
C VAL A 27 13.01 1.18 11.96
N LEU A 28 12.64 1.13 13.24
CA LEU A 28 12.15 2.31 13.95
C LEU A 28 13.25 3.31 14.30
N GLY A 29 14.51 2.86 14.40
CA GLY A 29 15.68 3.71 14.46
C GLY A 29 15.85 4.54 13.19
N TRP A 30 15.73 3.93 12.01
CA TRP A 30 15.80 4.62 10.71
C TRP A 30 14.73 5.70 10.56
N PHE A 31 13.52 5.44 11.06
CA PHE A 31 12.42 6.42 11.02
C PHE A 31 12.35 7.35 12.24
N SER A 32 13.32 7.30 13.17
CA SER A 32 13.19 7.97 14.48
C SER A 32 12.93 9.48 14.37
N GLU A 33 13.69 10.19 13.53
CA GLU A 33 13.51 11.63 13.32
C GLU A 33 12.21 11.95 12.59
N ALA A 34 11.89 11.19 11.54
CA ALA A 34 10.63 11.39 10.80
C ALA A 34 9.41 11.17 11.71
N ARG A 35 9.46 10.17 12.60
CA ARG A 35 8.41 9.89 13.58
C ARG A 35 8.26 11.01 14.61
N ARG A 36 9.38 11.55 15.13
CA ARG A 36 9.35 12.74 16.01
C ARG A 36 8.64 13.93 15.37
N ARG A 37 8.69 14.02 14.04
CA ARG A 37 8.05 15.07 13.26
C ARG A 37 6.68 14.68 12.68
N GLY A 38 6.08 13.58 13.14
CA GLY A 38 4.70 13.21 12.83
C GLY A 38 4.51 12.09 11.80
N LEU A 39 5.57 11.47 11.27
CA LEU A 39 5.44 10.27 10.43
C LEU A 39 4.83 9.12 11.24
N ARG A 40 3.74 8.54 10.72
CA ARG A 40 3.10 7.35 11.30
C ARG A 40 3.62 6.09 10.62
N VAL A 41 4.20 5.17 11.39
CA VAL A 41 4.68 3.88 10.86
C VAL A 41 3.62 2.83 11.14
N LEU A 42 3.08 2.18 10.10
CA LEU A 42 2.13 1.08 10.26
C LEU A 42 2.81 -0.08 11.00
N ALA A 43 2.15 -0.64 12.01
CA ALA A 43 2.70 -1.76 12.77
C ALA A 43 2.83 -3.03 11.90
N PRO A 44 3.79 -3.92 12.18
CA PRO A 44 3.89 -5.20 11.50
C PRO A 44 2.58 -5.99 11.60
N GLY A 45 2.08 -6.51 10.47
CA GLY A 45 0.83 -7.30 10.43
C GLY A 45 -0.46 -6.48 10.55
N SER A 46 -0.39 -5.17 10.80
CA SER A 46 -1.56 -4.30 10.85
C SER A 46 -2.26 -4.22 9.47
N PRO A 47 -3.60 -4.10 9.43
CA PRO A 47 -4.33 -3.90 8.18
C PRO A 47 -3.89 -2.60 7.48
N TRP A 48 -3.59 -2.71 6.19
CA TRP A 48 -3.07 -1.60 5.37
C TRP A 48 -4.08 -1.05 4.36
N LEU A 49 -5.10 -1.82 3.99
CA LEU A 49 -6.07 -1.45 2.95
C LEU A 49 -6.75 -0.10 3.24
N GLY A 50 -7.13 0.15 4.50
CA GLY A 50 -7.76 1.40 4.91
C GLY A 50 -6.88 2.64 4.70
N LEU A 51 -5.55 2.48 4.76
CA LEU A 51 -4.63 3.57 4.45
C LEU A 51 -4.62 3.93 2.97
N LEU A 52 -4.72 2.95 2.08
CA LEU A 52 -4.77 3.23 0.64
C LEU A 52 -6.08 3.92 0.25
N VAL A 53 -7.20 3.55 0.89
CA VAL A 53 -8.50 4.20 0.67
C VAL A 53 -8.49 5.65 1.14
N ALA A 54 -7.77 5.95 2.22
CA ALA A 54 -7.71 7.29 2.80
C ALA A 54 -6.64 8.19 2.18
N ALA A 55 -5.82 7.69 1.25
CA ALA A 55 -4.69 8.42 0.70
C ALA A 55 -5.10 9.34 -0.46
N ASP A 56 -4.68 10.61 -0.39
CA ASP A 56 -4.76 11.52 -1.54
C ASP A 56 -3.61 11.30 -2.53
N THR A 57 -2.47 10.84 -2.02
CA THR A 57 -1.24 10.59 -2.79
C THR A 57 -0.52 9.37 -2.23
N VAL A 58 0.10 8.59 -3.10
CA VAL A 58 0.94 7.44 -2.74
C VAL A 58 2.35 7.61 -3.31
N ILE A 59 3.37 7.43 -2.48
CA ILE A 59 4.78 7.42 -2.90
C ILE A 59 5.26 5.98 -2.76
N GLY A 60 5.74 5.38 -3.85
CA GLY A 60 6.16 3.98 -3.84
C GLY A 60 6.71 3.52 -5.18
N ASP A 61 7.14 2.27 -5.22
CA ASP A 61 7.56 1.62 -6.46
C ASP A 61 6.37 1.40 -7.42
N PRO A 62 6.60 1.00 -8.68
CA PRO A 62 5.52 0.59 -9.59
C PRO A 62 4.87 -0.76 -9.21
N GLY A 63 4.87 -1.13 -7.92
CA GLY A 63 4.33 -2.38 -7.39
C GLY A 63 2.82 -2.36 -7.15
N SER A 64 2.33 -3.49 -6.61
CA SER A 64 0.89 -3.73 -6.44
C SER A 64 0.22 -2.73 -5.49
N MET A 65 0.87 -2.33 -4.39
CA MET A 65 0.25 -1.39 -3.46
C MET A 65 0.04 -0.01 -4.07
N THR A 66 1.03 0.49 -4.82
CA THR A 66 0.92 1.74 -5.58
C THR A 66 -0.18 1.63 -6.63
N ALA A 67 -0.30 0.49 -7.32
CA ALA A 67 -1.37 0.25 -8.27
C ALA A 67 -2.76 0.24 -7.63
N TYR A 68 -2.91 -0.37 -6.46
CA TYR A 68 -4.18 -0.39 -5.74
C TYR A 68 -4.59 1.01 -5.30
N ALA A 69 -3.68 1.78 -4.70
CA ALA A 69 -3.94 3.17 -4.33
C ALA A 69 -4.27 4.04 -5.55
N ALA A 70 -3.50 3.91 -6.63
CA ALA A 70 -3.73 4.63 -7.89
C ALA A 70 -5.09 4.32 -8.51
N GLY A 71 -5.50 3.05 -8.51
CA GLY A 71 -6.82 2.60 -8.98
C GLY A 71 -7.98 2.98 -8.05
N LEU A 72 -7.69 3.37 -6.80
CA LEU A 72 -8.66 3.93 -5.86
C LEU A 72 -8.75 5.46 -5.95
N GLY A 73 -7.85 6.12 -6.70
CA GLY A 73 -7.85 7.56 -6.93
C GLY A 73 -6.69 8.33 -6.32
N ALA A 74 -5.85 7.69 -5.49
CA ALA A 74 -4.68 8.34 -4.92
C ALA A 74 -3.64 8.64 -6.02
N ALA A 75 -3.10 9.85 -6.07
CA ALA A 75 -2.10 10.21 -7.08
C ALA A 75 -0.78 9.47 -6.83
N PRO A 76 -0.26 8.67 -7.79
CA PRO A 76 1.02 8.00 -7.62
C PRO A 76 2.21 8.91 -7.95
N LEU A 77 3.19 8.92 -7.05
CA LEU A 77 4.54 9.44 -7.27
C LEU A 77 5.53 8.28 -7.17
N LEU A 78 6.01 7.82 -8.33
CA LEU A 78 6.84 6.63 -8.43
C LEU A 78 8.25 6.91 -7.93
N ALA A 79 8.65 6.21 -6.87
CA ALA A 79 9.99 6.24 -6.31
C ALA A 79 10.68 4.89 -6.54
N GLY A 80 11.95 4.93 -6.90
CA GLY A 80 12.71 3.74 -7.31
C GLY A 80 12.55 3.40 -8.79
N GLY A 81 13.54 2.69 -9.33
CA GLY A 81 13.50 2.16 -10.70
C GLY A 81 13.03 0.71 -10.70
N ILE A 82 12.33 0.29 -11.76
CA ILE A 82 12.20 -1.13 -12.10
C ILE A 82 13.08 -1.41 -13.31
N SER A 83 13.97 -2.39 -13.16
CA SER A 83 14.48 -3.18 -14.29
C SER A 83 13.51 -4.33 -14.55
N ASP A 84 13.23 -4.63 -15.82
CA ASP A 84 12.38 -5.76 -16.25
C ASP A 84 10.87 -5.62 -15.97
N ILE A 85 10.27 -4.55 -16.48
CA ILE A 85 8.82 -4.40 -16.51
C ILE A 85 8.20 -5.35 -17.54
N ALA A 86 7.31 -6.25 -17.11
CA ALA A 86 6.56 -7.12 -18.00
C ALA A 86 5.63 -6.31 -18.92
N PRO A 87 5.64 -6.54 -20.26
CA PRO A 87 4.78 -5.83 -21.19
C PRO A 87 3.30 -5.97 -20.86
N GLY A 88 2.55 -4.86 -20.94
CA GLY A 88 1.11 -4.84 -20.69
C GLY A 88 0.70 -4.99 -19.22
N SER A 89 1.66 -5.07 -18.30
CA SER A 89 1.42 -5.19 -16.86
C SER A 89 0.96 -3.86 -16.22
N THR A 90 0.37 -3.92 -15.03
CA THR A 90 0.02 -2.72 -14.25
C THR A 90 1.24 -1.87 -13.88
N PRO A 91 2.41 -2.44 -13.50
CA PRO A 91 3.66 -1.71 -13.38
C PRO A 91 4.05 -0.92 -14.65
N GLU A 92 3.92 -1.51 -15.84
CA GLU A 92 4.19 -0.81 -17.11
C GLU A 92 3.26 0.39 -17.31
N LEU A 93 1.97 0.18 -17.04
CA LEU A 93 0.99 1.23 -17.14
C LEU A 93 1.34 2.39 -16.20
N LEU A 94 1.59 2.11 -14.91
CA LEU A 94 1.96 3.11 -13.93
C LEU A 94 3.23 3.85 -14.34
N HIS A 95 4.28 3.14 -14.72
CA HIS A 95 5.54 3.73 -15.15
C HIS A 95 5.35 4.76 -16.27
N ARG A 96 4.43 4.47 -17.20
CA ARG A 96 4.12 5.35 -18.34
C ARG A 96 3.26 6.57 -17.98
N ILE A 97 2.33 6.46 -17.04
CA ILE A 97 1.31 7.50 -16.81
C ILE A 97 1.50 8.28 -15.51
N ALA A 98 2.22 7.74 -14.54
CA ALA A 98 2.46 8.37 -13.26
C ALA A 98 3.65 9.34 -13.31
N ARG A 99 3.72 10.22 -12.31
CA ARG A 99 4.89 11.07 -12.09
C ARG A 99 6.01 10.25 -11.47
N HIS A 100 7.25 10.53 -11.89
CA HIS A 100 8.45 9.93 -11.30
C HIS A 100 9.04 10.91 -10.29
N TYR A 101 9.41 10.39 -9.12
CA TYR A 101 10.07 11.14 -8.07
C TYR A 101 11.42 11.67 -8.54
N GLN A 102 11.68 12.95 -8.25
CA GLN A 102 12.92 13.63 -8.57
C GLN A 102 13.54 14.18 -7.29
N GLU A 103 14.72 13.71 -6.93
CA GLU A 103 15.40 14.10 -5.69
C GLU A 103 15.75 15.60 -5.63
N THR A 104 15.95 16.23 -6.81
CA THR A 104 16.32 17.65 -6.91
C THR A 104 15.14 18.62 -6.78
N VAL A 105 13.90 18.11 -6.67
CA VAL A 105 12.68 18.92 -6.58
C VAL A 105 12.06 18.76 -5.19
N PRO A 106 11.64 19.85 -4.51
CA PRO A 106 10.96 19.73 -3.22
C PRO A 106 9.75 18.80 -3.30
N ILE A 107 9.65 17.85 -2.36
CA ILE A 107 8.63 16.78 -2.39
C ILE A 107 7.20 17.33 -2.41
N TRP A 108 6.90 18.40 -1.66
CA TRP A 108 5.55 18.98 -1.60
C TRP A 108 5.06 19.41 -2.99
N ARG A 109 5.94 20.02 -3.78
CA ARG A 109 5.62 20.45 -5.14
C ARG A 109 5.35 19.25 -6.05
N GLN A 110 6.12 18.17 -5.88
CA GLN A 110 5.91 16.95 -6.64
C GLN A 110 4.56 16.29 -6.31
N ILE A 111 4.16 16.33 -5.03
CA ILE A 111 2.85 15.83 -4.57
C ILE A 111 1.71 16.66 -5.17
N GLU A 112 1.80 18.00 -5.10
CA GLU A 112 0.79 18.89 -5.68
C GLU A 112 0.66 18.67 -7.18
N GLU A 113 1.77 18.58 -7.90
CA GLU A 113 1.74 18.39 -9.35
C GLU A 113 1.28 16.97 -9.75
N ALA A 114 1.57 15.94 -8.94
CA ALA A 114 1.03 14.59 -9.15
C ALA A 114 -0.49 14.59 -8.94
N SER A 115 -0.96 15.21 -7.86
CA SER A 115 -2.38 15.32 -7.51
C SER A 115 -3.16 16.09 -8.57
N ALA A 116 -2.64 17.22 -9.04
CA ALA A 116 -3.28 18.05 -10.06
C ALA A 116 -3.49 17.33 -11.41
N ARG A 117 -2.71 16.30 -11.70
CA ARG A 117 -2.77 15.53 -12.96
C ARG A 117 -3.52 14.21 -12.84
N TRP A 118 -3.72 13.71 -11.63
CA TRP A 118 -4.35 12.42 -11.40
C TRP A 118 -5.86 12.59 -11.24
N GLY A 119 -6.60 12.37 -12.32
CA GLY A 119 -8.05 12.43 -12.34
C GLY A 119 -8.72 11.04 -12.38
N SER A 120 -10.04 11.05 -12.46
CA SER A 120 -10.87 9.84 -12.51
C SER A 120 -10.56 8.95 -13.72
N GLU A 121 -10.18 9.54 -14.86
CA GLU A 121 -9.79 8.79 -16.06
C GLU A 121 -8.53 7.96 -15.83
N GLN A 122 -7.49 8.57 -15.23
CA GLN A 122 -6.23 7.89 -14.93
C GLN A 122 -6.45 6.78 -13.91
N ALA A 123 -7.20 7.06 -12.85
CA ALA A 123 -7.57 6.09 -11.83
C ALA A 123 -8.34 4.90 -12.44
N LEU A 124 -9.34 5.16 -13.29
CA LEU A 124 -10.13 4.12 -13.97
C LEU A 124 -9.26 3.25 -14.89
N ARG A 125 -8.30 3.86 -15.59
CA ARG A 125 -7.36 3.14 -16.45
C ARG A 125 -6.51 2.13 -15.66
N VAL A 126 -6.06 2.49 -14.45
CA VAL A 126 -5.36 1.57 -13.55
C VAL A 126 -6.32 0.54 -12.97
N HIS A 127 -7.49 0.97 -12.47
CA HIS A 127 -8.51 0.12 -11.87
C HIS A 127 -8.92 -1.05 -12.78
N SER A 128 -9.15 -0.78 -14.07
CA SER A 128 -9.54 -1.79 -15.07
C SER A 128 -8.47 -2.86 -15.32
N ARG A 129 -7.22 -2.65 -14.87
CA ARG A 129 -6.12 -3.61 -14.97
C ARG A 129 -5.88 -4.40 -13.69
N LEU A 130 -6.53 -4.04 -12.58
CA LEU A 130 -6.32 -4.71 -11.30
C LEU A 130 -6.96 -6.10 -11.24
N THR A 131 -8.12 -6.26 -11.88
CA THR A 131 -8.83 -7.54 -11.92
C THR A 131 -9.71 -7.62 -13.17
N SER A 132 -9.78 -8.80 -13.77
CA SER A 132 -10.75 -9.12 -14.82
C SER A 132 -12.17 -9.32 -14.26
N GLU A 133 -12.31 -9.40 -12.94
CA GLU A 133 -13.51 -9.86 -12.25
C GLU A 133 -13.97 -8.88 -11.13
N PRO A 134 -14.22 -7.58 -11.42
CA PRO A 134 -14.56 -6.60 -10.40
C PRO A 134 -15.76 -7.02 -9.55
N GLY A 135 -15.59 -7.01 -8.21
CA GLY A 135 -16.65 -7.37 -7.25
C GLY A 135 -16.98 -8.87 -7.18
N ARG A 136 -16.36 -9.73 -8.01
CA ARG A 136 -16.69 -11.17 -8.07
C ARG A 136 -15.68 -12.06 -7.35
N SER A 137 -14.55 -11.51 -6.91
CA SER A 137 -13.43 -12.26 -6.29
C SER A 137 -13.86 -13.19 -5.15
N ALA A 138 -14.59 -12.70 -4.14
CA ALA A 138 -14.99 -13.53 -2.99
C ALA A 138 -15.80 -14.76 -3.40
N ARG A 139 -16.75 -14.58 -4.33
CA ARG A 139 -17.60 -15.67 -4.85
C ARG A 139 -16.76 -16.66 -5.65
N LEU A 140 -15.95 -16.17 -6.59
CA LEU A 140 -15.15 -17.01 -7.49
C LEU A 140 -14.10 -17.83 -6.71
N LEU A 141 -13.39 -17.19 -5.78
CA LEU A 141 -12.39 -17.88 -4.97
C LEU A 141 -13.02 -18.95 -4.09
N ARG A 142 -14.15 -18.64 -3.43
CA ARG A 142 -14.85 -19.64 -2.60
C ARG A 142 -15.34 -20.81 -3.44
N GLN A 143 -15.95 -20.55 -4.60
CA GLN A 143 -16.39 -21.60 -5.52
C GLN A 143 -15.24 -22.53 -5.90
N VAL A 144 -14.09 -21.98 -6.29
CA VAL A 144 -12.89 -22.76 -6.65
C VAL A 144 -12.37 -23.56 -5.45
N MET A 145 -12.29 -22.96 -4.26
CA MET A 145 -11.83 -23.65 -3.06
C MET A 145 -12.70 -24.87 -2.72
N TYR A 146 -14.02 -24.73 -2.75
CA TYR A 146 -14.94 -25.83 -2.47
C TYR A 146 -14.90 -26.93 -3.52
N GLN A 147 -14.77 -26.56 -4.80
CA GLN A 147 -14.55 -27.53 -5.89
C GLN A 147 -13.25 -28.32 -5.69
N LEU A 148 -12.15 -27.66 -5.30
CA LEU A 148 -10.87 -28.33 -5.05
C LEU A 148 -10.91 -29.28 -3.85
N MET A 149 -11.79 -29.02 -2.88
CA MET A 149 -11.97 -29.87 -1.70
C MET A 149 -12.99 -31.00 -1.90
N ASP A 150 -13.67 -31.07 -3.06
CA ASP A 150 -14.81 -31.95 -3.31
C ASP A 150 -15.92 -31.80 -2.25
N LEU A 151 -16.21 -30.55 -1.90
CA LEU A 151 -17.24 -30.19 -0.92
C LEU A 151 -18.33 -29.31 -1.56
N PRO A 152 -19.59 -29.42 -1.12
CA PRO A 152 -20.64 -28.51 -1.54
C PRO A 152 -20.38 -27.08 -1.02
N GLU A 153 -20.58 -26.08 -1.87
CA GLU A 153 -20.48 -24.68 -1.46
C GLU A 153 -21.64 -24.30 -0.52
N PRO A 154 -21.40 -23.52 0.56
CA PRO A 154 -22.47 -23.02 1.41
C PRO A 154 -23.42 -22.06 0.66
N GLY A 155 -24.72 -22.14 0.98
CA GLY A 155 -25.76 -21.33 0.30
C GLY A 155 -25.72 -19.82 0.60
N GLN A 156 -25.06 -19.38 1.67
CA GLN A 156 -24.90 -17.95 1.98
C GLN A 156 -23.92 -17.26 1.02
N PRO A 157 -24.11 -15.99 0.65
CA PRO A 157 -23.18 -15.26 -0.22
C PRO A 157 -21.75 -15.16 0.35
N ALA A 158 -20.74 -15.32 -0.51
CA ALA A 158 -19.35 -15.04 -0.14
C ALA A 158 -19.17 -13.53 0.08
N ARG A 159 -18.59 -13.15 1.21
CA ARG A 159 -18.31 -11.74 1.55
C ARG A 159 -16.86 -11.60 1.96
N LEU A 160 -16.25 -10.48 1.58
CA LEU A 160 -14.98 -10.05 2.15
C LEU A 160 -15.24 -9.53 3.56
N GLU A 161 -14.26 -9.71 4.45
CA GLU A 161 -14.31 -9.10 5.77
C GLU A 161 -14.30 -7.56 5.65
N PRO A 162 -15.02 -6.85 6.53
CA PRO A 162 -14.92 -5.40 6.62
C PRO A 162 -13.48 -4.95 6.85
N LEU A 163 -13.15 -3.75 6.35
CA LEU A 163 -11.84 -3.15 6.61
C LEU A 163 -11.66 -2.93 8.12
N ARG A 164 -10.53 -3.41 8.64
CA ARG A 164 -10.10 -3.15 10.01
C ARG A 164 -9.28 -1.86 10.08
N PHE A 165 -9.33 -1.19 11.22
CA PHE A 165 -8.57 0.04 11.44
C PHE A 165 -7.06 -0.23 11.51
N PRO A 166 -6.22 0.62 10.88
CA PRO A 166 -4.78 0.47 10.96
C PRO A 166 -4.27 0.78 12.37
N GLU A 167 -3.37 -0.06 12.86
CA GLU A 167 -2.60 0.14 14.08
C GLU A 167 -1.21 0.66 13.73
N PHE A 168 -0.81 1.76 14.36
CA PHE A 168 0.51 2.36 14.16
C PHE A 168 1.44 2.05 15.33
N VAL A 169 2.75 2.04 15.06
CA VAL A 169 3.76 1.83 16.09
C VAL A 169 3.73 2.95 17.13
N THR A 170 3.37 2.60 18.36
CA THR A 170 3.49 3.42 19.57
C THR A 170 4.80 3.16 20.32
N ALA A 171 5.12 3.95 21.34
CA ALA A 171 6.27 3.68 22.21
C ALA A 171 6.18 2.30 22.91
N ASP A 172 4.95 1.83 23.17
CA ASP A 172 4.70 0.56 23.87
C ASP A 172 4.69 -0.66 22.94
N SER A 173 4.34 -0.49 21.67
CA SER A 173 4.35 -1.57 20.66
C SER A 173 5.74 -2.20 20.41
N LEU A 174 6.80 -1.54 20.87
CA LEU A 174 8.18 -2.04 20.84
C LEU A 174 8.48 -3.14 21.86
N ARG A 175 7.67 -3.27 22.92
CA ARG A 175 7.92 -4.22 24.02
C ARG A 175 7.43 -5.65 23.71
N GLY A 176 6.42 -5.79 22.84
CA GLY A 176 5.80 -7.09 22.49
C GLY A 176 6.45 -7.82 21.32
N LEU A 177 7.25 -7.13 20.51
CA LEU A 177 7.92 -7.73 19.33
C LEU A 177 9.31 -8.31 19.65
N SER A 178 9.68 -8.34 20.93
CA SER A 178 10.92 -8.95 21.43
C SER A 178 10.65 -10.19 22.26
N ALA A 179 9.86 -11.13 21.74
CA ALA A 179 9.84 -12.54 22.15
C ALA A 179 9.00 -13.31 21.12
N GLU A 180 9.38 -14.55 20.83
CA GLU A 180 8.59 -15.54 20.08
C GLU A 180 8.67 -15.50 18.54
N GLY A 181 9.91 -15.46 18.05
CA GLY A 181 10.28 -16.26 16.88
C GLY A 181 10.53 -17.72 17.29
N ARG A 182 9.48 -18.47 17.66
CA ARG A 182 9.48 -19.94 17.70
C ARG A 182 8.08 -20.45 17.37
N VAL A 183 7.90 -20.91 16.14
CA VAL A 183 6.81 -21.82 15.78
C VAL A 183 7.36 -23.24 16.00
N ALA A 184 6.69 -23.98 16.87
CA ALA A 184 6.73 -25.44 16.87
C ALA A 184 5.75 -25.96 15.80
#